data_AF-A0A401GK66-F1
#
_entry.id   AF-A0A401GK66-F1
#
_cell.length_a   1.000
_cell.length_b   1.000
_cell.length_c   1.000
_cell.angle_alpha   90.00
_cell.angle_beta   90.00
_cell.angle_gamma   90.00
#
_symmetry.space_group_name_H-M   'P 1'
#
loop_
_entity.id
_entity.type
_entity.pdbx_description
1 polymer ?
#
loop_
_entity_poly.entity_id
_entity_poly.type
_entity_poly.pdbx_seq_one_letter_code
_entity_poly.pdbx_strand_id
1 'polypeptide(L)'
;MDIRQVEDVIRGVLKGAKHVVSYPGSSQYGGLGASSCGLACLNFARIGFAKEDSLFGEELLKAILDKATALDITAICAAWSSTSHLEVEDISQIPLFEKSLKLVSTKYFRPGVKQFASLLKDMKAISVSCVAVITRPPEIIACLKLSVGPQTVFIVYDSHCRPSHPEGAGFTLSSSIRDTAVILSDILPVDSHLLSHGDLQWQAQLLANCSGHIFVSRGLLSTSADLTQTVIETSLTLLALRAEVNDLKSQQSELAAENKRLLTEMEIMADEHVKERQRLSSSNWSYRDGYGRSPSSWADQATAWPPSSTSGGGDPSHSAWTSPSHPHSQRGATQYGLGGDPNRHTVARQMECRSTGLDCTDAETAAEQQRRFDEEDYLLRLQLSELAKIAPRSFKCGVCFDEQPEDSVCRLDPCGHSFCRECIRSYVSAKINEHRYPVFCPICMVERDNGNPCVVTQTLLQQIGITEAQYETWVEMEMSRFGVFLHCRKCQGSAFVDKQDLEDTKTLACPLPNCNYIWCKACQQSITIGGPQHSCDGSSELDDLMKRRGWKYCPGCKTPIQKVAGCNHMTCMSPGCNTHFCYLCGGCIIQSALRRDVQAAITTHYQQCRLFEHVPDRDVPP
;
A
#
# COMPACT_ATOMS: atom_id res chain seq x y z
N MET A 1 -6.26 23.26 45.26
CA MET A 1 -5.30 23.72 46.27
C MET A 1 -5.31 25.24 46.31
N ASP A 2 -5.00 25.81 47.46
CA ASP A 2 -4.69 27.24 47.62
C ASP A 2 -3.20 27.47 47.34
N ILE A 3 -2.79 28.68 46.95
CA ILE A 3 -1.41 29.00 46.50
C ILE A 3 -0.38 28.57 47.55
N ARG A 4 -0.68 28.80 48.84
CA ARG A 4 0.19 28.42 49.98
C ARG A 4 0.46 26.91 50.05
N GLN A 5 -0.51 26.07 49.67
CA GLN A 5 -0.33 24.61 49.66
C GLN A 5 0.63 24.16 48.55
N VAL A 6 0.69 24.90 47.43
CA VAL A 6 1.65 24.62 46.34
C VAL A 6 3.06 25.01 46.76
N GLU A 7 3.23 26.11 47.50
CA GLU A 7 4.53 26.53 48.05
C GLU A 7 5.10 25.52 49.06
N ASP A 8 4.27 24.99 49.95
CA ASP A 8 4.69 23.94 50.90
C ASP A 8 5.05 22.64 50.17
N VAL A 9 4.33 22.27 49.11
CA VAL A 9 4.68 21.13 48.23
C VAL A 9 6.03 21.33 47.55
N ILE A 10 6.28 22.49 46.93
CA ILE A 10 7.56 22.80 46.27
C ILE A 10 8.71 22.72 47.29
N ARG A 11 8.53 23.33 48.47
CA ARG A 11 9.50 23.30 49.57
C ARG A 11 9.74 21.89 50.10
N GLY A 12 8.73 21.02 50.07
CA GLY A 12 8.85 19.59 50.38
C GLY A 12 9.70 18.85 49.35
N VAL A 13 9.43 19.06 48.05
CA VAL A 13 10.14 18.40 46.93
C VAL A 13 11.62 18.79 46.88
N LEU A 14 11.94 20.06 47.13
CA LEU A 14 13.32 20.56 47.21
C LEU A 14 14.09 20.03 48.45
N LYS A 15 13.37 19.47 49.43
CA LYS A 15 13.92 18.72 50.57
C LYS A 15 13.91 17.20 50.36
N GLY A 16 13.48 16.72 49.19
CA GLY A 16 13.47 15.30 48.82
C GLY A 16 12.15 14.56 49.08
N ALA A 17 11.06 15.24 49.44
CA ALA A 17 9.75 14.61 49.56
C ALA A 17 9.09 14.37 48.19
N LYS A 18 8.33 13.27 48.06
CA LYS A 18 7.44 13.01 46.93
C LYS A 18 6.07 13.64 47.19
N HIS A 19 5.55 14.40 46.24
CA HIS A 19 4.20 14.95 46.30
C HIS A 19 3.42 14.72 45.00
N VAL A 20 2.10 14.57 45.12
CA VAL A 20 1.14 14.50 44.01
C VAL A 20 0.21 15.69 44.13
N VAL A 21 0.03 16.43 43.05
CA VAL A 21 -0.94 17.52 42.90
C VAL A 21 -1.96 17.11 41.85
N SER A 22 -3.25 17.33 42.10
CA SER A 22 -4.33 17.02 41.15
C SER A 22 -5.48 18.02 41.34
N TYR A 23 -6.26 18.23 40.29
CA TYR A 23 -7.38 19.17 40.27
C TYR A 23 -8.65 18.54 39.69
N PRO A 24 -9.81 18.71 40.35
CA PRO A 24 -11.08 18.27 39.79
C PRO A 24 -11.34 18.81 38.39
N GLY A 25 -11.68 17.92 37.46
CA GLY A 25 -12.08 18.26 36.10
C GLY A 25 -10.94 18.47 35.09
N SER A 26 -9.68 18.27 35.48
CA SER A 26 -8.54 18.31 34.55
C SER A 26 -8.14 16.92 34.03
N SER A 27 -9.11 16.03 33.72
CA SER A 27 -8.82 14.71 33.10
C SER A 27 -9.12 14.74 31.60
N GLN A 28 -8.43 13.90 30.83
CA GLN A 28 -8.66 13.74 29.39
C GLN A 28 -10.09 13.29 29.01
N TYR A 29 -10.83 12.66 29.95
CA TYR A 29 -12.16 12.08 29.70
C TYR A 29 -13.29 13.10 29.50
N GLY A 30 -12.97 14.39 29.33
CA GLY A 30 -13.91 15.39 28.80
C GLY A 30 -14.26 15.18 27.32
N GLY A 31 -13.52 14.34 26.58
CA GLY A 31 -13.78 13.96 25.19
C GLY A 31 -13.68 12.44 24.96
N LEU A 32 -14.46 11.91 24.02
CA LEU A 32 -14.60 10.47 23.72
C LEU A 32 -13.53 9.91 22.76
N GLY A 33 -12.49 10.68 22.43
CA GLY A 33 -11.52 10.34 21.39
C GLY A 33 -10.35 9.47 21.87
N ALA A 34 -9.90 8.55 21.00
CA ALA A 34 -8.62 7.87 21.16
C ALA A 34 -7.46 8.86 20.93
N SER A 35 -6.28 8.58 21.48
CA SER A 35 -5.08 9.46 21.43
C SER A 35 -5.11 10.73 22.29
N SER A 36 -6.15 10.94 23.09
CA SER A 36 -6.28 12.10 23.99
C SER A 36 -5.12 12.22 25.00
N CYS A 37 -4.58 11.11 25.51
CA CYS A 37 -3.40 11.07 26.38
C CYS A 37 -2.13 11.64 25.70
N GLY A 38 -1.89 11.30 24.43
CA GLY A 38 -0.74 11.79 23.65
C GLY A 38 -0.82 13.29 23.38
N LEU A 39 -2.00 13.78 23.00
CA LEU A 39 -2.28 15.21 22.85
C LEU A 39 -2.08 15.98 24.17
N ALA A 40 -2.57 15.46 25.29
CA ALA A 40 -2.35 16.06 26.61
C ALA A 40 -0.86 16.13 26.97
N CYS A 41 -0.09 15.06 26.72
CA CYS A 41 1.33 14.99 27.03
C CYS A 41 2.18 15.96 26.21
N LEU A 42 1.92 16.10 24.90
CA LEU A 42 2.63 17.06 24.06
C LEU A 42 2.18 18.51 24.34
N ASN A 43 0.91 18.74 24.70
CA ASN A 43 0.42 20.05 25.12
C ASN A 43 1.01 20.47 26.48
N PHE A 44 1.18 19.55 27.42
CA PHE A 44 1.95 19.77 28.66
C PHE A 44 3.40 20.16 28.37
N ALA A 45 4.07 19.48 27.43
CA ALA A 45 5.43 19.86 27.04
C ALA A 45 5.47 21.29 26.48
N ARG A 46 4.56 21.63 25.54
CA ARG A 46 4.48 22.98 24.95
C ARG A 46 4.23 24.06 26.00
N ILE A 47 3.24 23.86 26.87
CA ILE A 47 2.85 24.85 27.89
C ILE A 47 3.91 24.99 28.98
N GLY A 48 4.59 23.89 29.34
CA GLY A 48 5.72 23.91 30.27
C GLY A 48 6.87 24.78 29.76
N PHE A 49 7.31 24.57 28.51
CA PHE A 49 8.37 25.38 27.90
C PHE A 49 7.93 26.85 27.67
N ALA A 50 6.70 27.09 27.22
CA ALA A 50 6.20 28.45 27.04
C ALA A 50 6.13 29.28 28.34
N LYS A 51 6.02 28.62 29.51
CA LYS A 51 6.13 29.28 30.82
C LYS A 51 7.59 29.51 31.23
N GLU A 52 8.50 28.63 30.84
CA GLU A 52 9.95 28.76 31.06
C GLU A 52 10.56 29.97 30.32
N ASP A 53 9.97 30.38 29.20
CA ASP A 53 10.37 31.60 28.47
C ASP A 53 10.23 32.89 29.30
N SER A 54 9.36 32.91 30.32
CA SER A 54 9.04 34.11 31.13
C SER A 54 9.26 33.93 32.64
N LEU A 55 9.35 32.70 33.15
CA LEU A 55 9.42 32.38 34.57
C LEU A 55 10.54 31.37 34.83
N PHE A 56 11.19 31.51 35.99
CA PHE A 56 12.33 30.67 36.37
C PHE A 56 12.20 30.17 37.81
N GLY A 57 12.86 29.06 38.13
CA GLY A 57 12.97 28.54 39.49
C GLY A 57 11.63 28.12 40.11
N GLU A 58 11.38 28.54 41.36
CA GLU A 58 10.16 28.16 42.09
C GLU A 58 8.89 28.77 41.48
N GLU A 59 8.95 29.98 40.90
CA GLU A 59 7.78 30.61 40.25
C GLU A 59 7.37 29.87 38.97
N LEU A 60 8.33 29.29 38.23
CA LEU A 60 8.04 28.39 37.12
C LEU A 60 7.31 27.11 37.60
N LEU A 61 7.77 26.51 38.71
CA LEU A 61 7.08 25.36 39.30
C LEU A 61 5.65 25.72 39.72
N LYS A 62 5.43 26.84 40.39
CA LYS A 62 4.08 27.32 40.77
C LYS A 62 3.20 27.49 39.53
N ALA A 63 3.71 28.14 38.48
CA ALA A 63 2.96 28.39 37.26
C ALA A 63 2.65 27.13 36.43
N ILE A 64 3.49 26.08 36.52
CA ILE A 64 3.22 24.78 35.88
C ILE A 64 2.20 23.97 36.69
N LEU A 65 2.26 24.02 38.02
CA LEU A 65 1.34 23.33 38.93
C LEU A 65 0.02 24.06 39.16
N ASP A 66 -0.19 25.22 38.55
CA ASP A 66 -1.44 25.98 38.73
C ASP A 66 -2.66 25.28 38.09
N LYS A 67 -3.83 25.51 38.66
CA LYS A 67 -5.09 24.93 38.17
C LYS A 67 -5.43 25.40 36.76
N ALA A 68 -5.18 26.65 36.38
CA ALA A 68 -5.46 27.12 35.03
C ALA A 68 -4.60 26.35 34.02
N THR A 69 -3.31 26.18 34.31
CA THR A 69 -2.39 25.38 33.51
C THR A 69 -2.87 23.94 33.34
N ALA A 70 -3.35 23.29 34.41
CA ALA A 70 -3.90 21.93 34.33
C ALA A 70 -5.10 21.82 33.37
N LEU A 71 -5.97 22.83 33.37
CA LEU A 71 -7.11 22.90 32.44
C LEU A 71 -6.65 23.18 31.00
N ASP A 72 -5.75 24.14 30.78
CA ASP A 72 -5.19 24.51 29.48
C ASP A 72 -4.50 23.31 28.78
N ILE A 73 -3.82 22.46 29.55
CA ILE A 73 -3.22 21.22 29.05
C ILE A 73 -4.28 20.27 28.49
N THR A 74 -5.40 20.10 29.19
CA THR A 74 -6.49 19.20 28.78
C THR A 74 -7.45 19.80 27.76
N ALA A 75 -7.48 21.13 27.59
CA ALA A 75 -8.43 21.81 26.70
C ALA A 75 -8.36 21.32 25.24
N ILE A 76 -7.17 20.98 24.75
CA ILE A 76 -6.98 20.40 23.40
C ILE A 76 -7.67 19.04 23.22
N CYS A 77 -7.83 18.26 24.31
CA CYS A 77 -8.44 16.93 24.27
C CYS A 77 -9.95 17.01 24.08
N ALA A 78 -10.60 18.06 24.61
CA ALA A 78 -12.03 18.29 24.42
C ALA A 78 -12.39 18.67 22.97
N ALA A 79 -11.45 19.23 22.22
CA ALA A 79 -11.61 19.53 20.79
C ALA A 79 -11.37 18.32 19.88
N TRP A 80 -10.84 17.20 20.41
CA TRP A 80 -10.51 16.01 19.63
C TRP A 80 -11.69 15.02 19.61
N SER A 81 -12.28 14.84 18.42
CA SER A 81 -13.49 14.03 18.20
C SER A 81 -13.24 12.68 17.50
N SER A 82 -12.00 12.36 17.14
CA SER A 82 -11.68 11.14 16.39
C SER A 82 -11.46 9.92 17.29
N THR A 83 -11.87 8.75 16.80
CA THR A 83 -11.59 7.44 17.40
C THR A 83 -10.29 6.80 16.91
N SER A 84 -9.54 7.47 16.02
CA SER A 84 -8.24 6.98 15.54
C SER A 84 -7.16 7.01 16.63
N HIS A 85 -6.43 5.91 16.77
CA HIS A 85 -5.18 5.88 17.54
C HIS A 85 -4.04 6.45 16.68
N LEU A 86 -3.34 7.45 17.20
CA LEU A 86 -2.19 8.12 16.59
C LEU A 86 -0.96 7.90 17.47
N GLU A 87 0.21 7.74 16.87
CA GLU A 87 1.47 7.64 17.61
C GLU A 87 1.98 9.03 18.00
N VAL A 88 2.92 9.10 18.96
CA VAL A 88 3.44 10.38 19.47
C VAL A 88 4.18 11.13 18.36
N GLU A 89 4.84 10.39 17.47
CA GLU A 89 5.47 10.86 16.25
C GLU A 89 4.47 11.60 15.34
N ASP A 90 3.32 11.01 15.04
CA ASP A 90 2.28 11.61 14.19
C ASP A 90 1.76 12.91 14.80
N ILE A 91 1.45 12.88 16.10
CA ILE A 91 0.94 14.07 16.82
C ILE A 91 2.02 15.16 16.85
N SER A 92 3.30 14.80 17.00
CA SER A 92 4.41 15.77 17.06
C SER A 92 4.70 16.47 15.73
N GLN A 93 4.25 15.91 14.59
CA GLN A 93 4.39 16.51 13.26
C GLN A 93 3.34 17.59 12.96
N ILE A 94 2.30 17.73 13.78
CA ILE A 94 1.33 18.82 13.63
C ILE A 94 2.05 20.17 13.84
N PRO A 95 1.89 21.20 12.97
CA PRO A 95 2.67 22.44 13.02
C PRO A 95 2.73 23.14 14.39
N LEU A 96 1.65 23.01 15.19
CA LEU A 96 1.56 23.49 16.58
C LEU A 96 2.64 22.90 17.50
N PHE A 97 2.90 21.59 17.39
CA PHE A 97 3.91 20.88 18.15
C PHE A 97 5.25 20.90 17.44
N GLU A 98 5.26 20.76 16.12
CA GLU A 98 6.49 20.74 15.33
C GLU A 98 7.26 22.05 15.47
N LYS A 99 6.59 23.21 15.50
CA LYS A 99 7.27 24.50 15.70
C LYS A 99 7.72 24.79 17.13
N SER A 100 7.08 24.20 18.13
CA SER A 100 7.38 24.47 19.55
C SER A 100 8.34 23.45 20.17
N LEU A 101 8.31 22.21 19.68
CA LEU A 101 9.05 21.07 20.22
C LEU A 101 10.08 20.56 19.20
N LYS A 102 11.26 20.20 19.69
CA LYS A 102 12.29 19.51 18.91
C LYS A 102 12.54 18.15 19.53
N LEU A 103 12.25 17.08 18.78
CA LEU A 103 12.66 15.74 19.13
C LEU A 103 14.20 15.64 19.10
N VAL A 104 14.80 15.20 20.21
CA VAL A 104 16.25 15.06 20.38
C VAL A 104 16.68 13.60 20.35
N SER A 105 15.87 12.71 20.91
CA SER A 105 16.17 11.28 20.97
C SER A 105 14.89 10.46 21.17
N THR A 106 14.80 9.33 20.47
CA THR A 106 13.81 8.29 20.73
C THR A 106 14.51 7.06 21.31
N LYS A 107 13.96 6.47 22.36
CA LYS A 107 14.48 5.23 22.97
C LYS A 107 13.38 4.19 23.10
N TYR A 108 13.67 2.95 22.68
CA TYR A 108 12.81 1.80 22.88
C TYR A 108 13.41 0.89 23.96
N PHE A 109 12.63 0.54 24.97
CA PHE A 109 13.12 -0.22 26.13
C PHE A 109 11.98 -1.00 26.82
N ARG A 110 12.33 -2.05 27.57
CA ARG A 110 11.35 -2.76 28.41
C ARG A 110 11.03 -1.94 29.67
N PRO A 111 9.76 -1.81 30.08
CA PRO A 111 9.39 -1.05 31.26
C PRO A 111 10.03 -1.65 32.51
N GLY A 112 10.49 -0.78 33.41
CA GLY A 112 11.11 -1.19 34.66
C GLY A 112 12.00 -0.11 35.26
N VAL A 113 12.12 -0.12 36.59
CA VAL A 113 12.82 0.93 37.37
C VAL A 113 14.26 1.18 36.87
N LYS A 114 14.99 0.15 36.43
CA LYS A 114 16.36 0.32 35.92
C LYS A 114 16.39 1.07 34.58
N GLN A 115 15.45 0.78 33.70
CA GLN A 115 15.35 1.36 32.36
C GLN A 115 14.81 2.79 32.41
N PHE A 116 13.77 3.05 33.21
CA PHE A 116 13.30 4.42 33.49
C PHE A 116 14.40 5.26 34.17
N ALA A 117 15.16 4.69 35.11
CA ALA A 117 16.30 5.38 35.70
C ALA A 117 17.45 5.65 34.70
N SER A 118 17.55 4.89 33.60
CA SER A 118 18.46 5.21 32.50
C SER A 118 17.94 6.41 31.71
N LEU A 119 16.68 6.38 31.26
CA LEU A 119 16.04 7.47 30.52
C LEU A 119 16.14 8.80 31.27
N LEU A 120 15.89 8.80 32.59
CA LEU A 120 15.99 9.99 33.43
C LEU A 120 17.43 10.50 33.62
N LYS A 121 18.45 9.62 33.53
CA LYS A 121 19.86 10.04 33.47
C LYS A 121 20.20 10.68 32.14
N ASP A 122 19.69 10.14 31.04
CA ASP A 122 19.84 10.73 29.70
C ASP A 122 19.23 12.13 29.66
N MET A 123 18.00 12.30 30.17
CA MET A 123 17.35 13.60 30.34
C MET A 123 18.18 14.55 31.22
N LYS A 124 18.78 14.07 32.32
CA LYS A 124 19.63 14.89 33.19
C LYS A 124 20.95 15.30 32.52
N ALA A 125 21.45 14.52 31.56
CA ALA A 125 22.65 14.87 30.80
C ALA A 125 22.41 15.99 29.77
N ILE A 126 21.16 16.20 29.33
CA ILE A 126 20.77 17.37 28.54
C ILE A 126 20.84 18.61 29.45
N SER A 127 21.58 19.64 29.02
CA SER A 127 21.81 20.86 29.82
C SER A 127 20.52 21.68 30.02
N VAL A 128 19.74 21.86 28.95
CA VAL A 128 18.45 22.55 28.95
C VAL A 128 17.34 21.71 29.59
N SER A 129 16.19 22.33 29.87
CA SER A 129 14.97 21.62 30.24
C SER A 129 14.46 20.75 29.10
N CYS A 130 13.89 19.59 29.43
CA CYS A 130 13.46 18.59 28.45
C CYS A 130 12.28 17.76 28.95
N VAL A 131 11.47 17.23 28.04
CA VAL A 131 10.34 16.35 28.35
C VAL A 131 10.52 15.01 27.67
N ALA A 132 10.42 13.91 28.41
CA ALA A 132 10.23 12.59 27.84
C ALA A 132 8.73 12.28 27.77
N VAL A 133 8.17 12.15 26.57
CA VAL A 133 6.85 11.54 26.36
C VAL A 133 7.07 10.04 26.23
N ILE A 134 6.49 9.28 27.16
CA ILE A 134 6.68 7.84 27.31
C ILE A 134 5.37 7.16 26.91
N THR A 135 5.44 6.31 25.88
CA THR A 135 4.29 5.60 25.34
C THR A 135 4.41 4.12 25.66
N ARG A 136 3.32 3.53 26.16
CA ARG A 136 3.09 2.09 26.19
C ARG A 136 1.59 1.84 26.01
N PRO A 137 1.13 1.46 24.81
CA PRO A 137 -0.30 1.45 24.49
C PRO A 137 -1.13 0.67 25.53
N PRO A 138 -2.24 1.22 26.05
CA PRO A 138 -2.87 2.50 25.67
C PRO A 138 -2.39 3.75 26.44
N GLU A 139 -1.42 3.60 27.35
CA GLU A 139 -1.00 4.67 28.26
C GLU A 139 0.12 5.55 27.66
N ILE A 140 -0.03 6.87 27.78
CA ILE A 140 0.99 7.86 27.41
C ILE A 140 1.16 8.82 28.58
N ILE A 141 2.41 9.02 29.01
CA ILE A 141 2.81 9.77 30.21
C ILE A 141 3.92 10.76 29.85
N ALA A 142 3.87 11.98 30.36
CA ALA A 142 4.94 12.96 30.16
C ALA A 142 5.78 13.12 31.42
N CYS A 143 7.10 13.11 31.29
CA CYS A 143 8.03 13.44 32.37
C CYS A 143 8.82 14.69 31.96
N LEU A 144 8.57 15.82 32.60
CA LEU A 144 9.31 17.08 32.42
C LEU A 144 10.49 17.14 33.42
N LYS A 145 11.68 17.48 32.93
CA LYS A 145 12.88 17.79 33.72
C LYS A 145 13.15 19.29 33.67
N LEU A 146 13.19 19.92 34.85
CA LEU A 146 13.52 21.33 35.05
C LEU A 146 14.75 21.47 35.95
N SER A 147 15.46 22.59 35.79
CA SER A 147 16.53 23.02 36.70
C SER A 147 16.00 24.15 37.61
N VAL A 148 15.94 23.90 38.92
CA VAL A 148 15.46 24.85 39.92
C VAL A 148 16.61 25.18 40.86
N GLY A 149 17.29 26.29 40.57
CA GLY A 149 18.58 26.62 41.18
C GLY A 149 19.60 25.51 40.93
N PRO A 150 20.27 24.97 41.96
CA PRO A 150 21.24 23.88 41.80
C PRO A 150 20.59 22.48 41.71
N GLN A 151 19.28 22.35 41.88
CA GLN A 151 18.59 21.06 41.89
C GLN A 151 17.90 20.75 40.57
N THR A 152 17.84 19.46 40.20
CA THR A 152 17.00 18.97 39.10
C THR A 152 15.68 18.46 39.68
N VAL A 153 14.55 18.93 39.15
CA VAL A 153 13.22 18.46 39.53
C VAL A 153 12.58 17.76 38.34
N PHE A 154 11.99 16.59 38.59
CA PHE A 154 11.18 15.86 37.63
C PHE A 154 9.70 15.99 37.98
N ILE A 155 8.87 16.27 36.97
CA ILE A 155 7.42 16.35 37.07
C ILE A 155 6.84 15.29 36.13
N VAL A 156 6.25 14.23 36.70
CA VAL A 156 5.49 13.24 35.94
C VAL A 156 4.05 13.72 35.86
N TYR A 157 3.61 14.05 34.64
CA TYR A 157 2.24 14.40 34.30
C TYR A 157 1.52 13.17 33.74
N ASP A 158 0.40 12.83 34.37
CA ASP A 158 -0.52 11.78 33.95
C ASP A 158 -1.92 12.38 33.74
N SER A 159 -2.52 12.13 32.59
CA SER A 159 -3.83 12.67 32.19
C SER A 159 -5.01 11.77 32.57
N HIS A 160 -4.73 10.55 33.05
CA HIS A 160 -5.71 9.59 33.55
C HIS A 160 -6.06 9.87 35.01
N CYS A 161 -7.28 9.50 35.44
CA CYS A 161 -7.57 9.40 36.88
C CYS A 161 -7.00 8.09 37.43
N ARG A 162 -6.27 8.15 38.55
CA ARG A 162 -5.73 6.97 39.25
C ARG A 162 -6.09 6.99 40.74
N PRO A 163 -5.90 5.88 41.49
CA PRO A 163 -6.11 5.89 42.94
C PRO A 163 -5.30 6.95 43.72
N SER A 164 -4.18 7.41 43.17
CA SER A 164 -3.37 8.51 43.74
C SER A 164 -3.83 9.92 43.35
N HIS A 165 -4.71 10.04 42.36
CA HIS A 165 -5.32 11.28 41.86
C HIS A 165 -6.66 10.96 41.17
N PRO A 166 -7.75 10.71 41.93
CA PRO A 166 -8.99 10.20 41.35
C PRO A 166 -9.84 11.27 40.66
N GLU A 167 -9.62 12.56 40.96
CA GLU A 167 -10.51 13.66 40.53
C GLU A 167 -10.10 14.35 39.21
N GLY A 168 -8.89 14.08 38.71
CA GLY A 168 -8.36 14.67 37.48
C GLY A 168 -6.93 14.22 37.19
N ALA A 169 -6.26 14.83 36.21
CA ALA A 169 -4.84 14.60 35.94
C ALA A 169 -3.96 14.78 37.20
N GLY A 170 -2.87 14.04 37.26
CA GLY A 170 -1.89 14.06 38.34
C GLY A 170 -0.55 14.65 37.91
N PHE A 171 -0.02 15.58 38.71
CA PHE A 171 1.35 16.06 38.65
C PHE A 171 2.13 15.47 39.83
N THR A 172 2.99 14.50 39.58
CA THR A 172 3.84 13.88 40.62
C THR A 172 5.25 14.45 40.55
N LEU A 173 5.71 15.09 41.62
CA LEU A 173 7.01 15.75 41.70
C LEU A 173 8.02 14.94 42.51
N SER A 174 9.27 14.93 42.02
CA SER A 174 10.42 14.29 42.67
C SER A 174 11.74 14.93 42.20
N SER A 175 12.65 15.19 43.13
CA SER A 175 14.05 15.58 42.84
C SER A 175 14.99 14.37 42.65
N SER A 176 14.49 13.15 42.84
CA SER A 176 15.25 11.90 42.82
C SER A 176 14.93 11.05 41.59
N ILE A 177 15.97 10.72 40.80
CA ILE A 177 15.85 9.82 39.63
C ILE A 177 15.27 8.46 40.03
N ARG A 178 15.64 7.93 41.20
CA ARG A 178 15.19 6.60 41.65
C ARG A 178 13.68 6.61 41.91
N ASP A 179 13.19 7.63 42.60
CA ASP A 179 11.79 7.70 43.00
C ASP A 179 10.90 8.04 41.80
N THR A 180 11.37 8.89 40.89
CA THR A 180 10.72 9.11 39.57
C THR A 180 10.67 7.83 38.73
N ALA A 181 11.74 7.03 38.72
CA ALA A 181 11.76 5.75 38.01
C ALA A 181 10.81 4.70 38.62
N VAL A 182 10.62 4.72 39.94
CA VAL A 182 9.59 3.90 40.63
C VAL A 182 8.20 4.39 40.23
N ILE A 183 7.93 5.70 40.31
CA ILE A 183 6.65 6.30 39.87
C ILE A 183 6.28 5.87 38.45
N LEU A 184 7.21 5.99 37.49
CA LEU A 184 6.97 5.57 36.10
C LEU A 184 6.75 4.05 35.98
N SER A 185 7.39 3.23 36.80
CA SER A 185 7.20 1.78 36.82
C SER A 185 5.90 1.34 37.50
N ASP A 186 5.39 2.11 38.46
CA ASP A 186 4.10 1.89 39.13
C ASP A 186 2.94 2.31 38.20
N ILE A 187 3.13 3.39 37.44
CA ILE A 187 2.16 3.91 36.46
C ILE A 187 2.08 3.00 35.22
N LEU A 188 3.22 2.46 34.74
CA LEU A 188 3.31 1.61 33.54
C LEU A 188 3.72 0.16 33.90
N PRO A 189 2.90 -0.63 34.62
CA PRO A 189 3.28 -1.92 35.19
C PRO A 189 3.37 -3.05 34.16
N VAL A 190 4.42 -3.88 34.21
CA VAL A 190 4.56 -5.04 33.31
C VAL A 190 3.80 -6.23 33.89
N ASP A 191 2.77 -6.72 33.19
CA ASP A 191 2.15 -7.99 33.53
C ASP A 191 3.08 -9.14 33.12
N SER A 192 3.65 -9.81 34.12
CA SER A 192 4.52 -10.97 33.95
C SER A 192 3.79 -12.20 33.39
N HIS A 193 2.45 -12.28 33.50
CA HIS A 193 1.66 -13.39 32.99
C HIS A 193 1.41 -13.29 31.47
N LEU A 194 1.38 -12.08 30.89
CA LEU A 194 1.31 -11.91 29.42
C LEU A 194 2.55 -12.44 28.71
N LEU A 195 3.72 -12.42 29.38
CA LEU A 195 4.99 -12.93 28.83
C LEU A 195 5.17 -14.45 29.02
N SER A 196 4.31 -15.12 29.80
CA SER A 196 4.42 -16.56 30.07
C SER A 196 3.54 -17.45 29.17
N HIS A 197 2.72 -16.86 28.29
CA HIS A 197 1.85 -17.60 27.37
C HIS A 197 2.53 -17.75 26.00
N GLY A 198 2.78 -18.99 25.59
CA GLY A 198 3.65 -19.31 24.43
C GLY A 198 3.11 -18.87 23.07
N ASP A 199 1.81 -18.67 22.92
CA ASP A 199 1.15 -18.54 21.61
C ASP A 199 1.11 -17.10 21.07
N LEU A 200 1.46 -16.09 21.87
CA LEU A 200 1.38 -14.66 21.52
C LEU A 200 2.73 -13.93 21.59
N GLN A 201 3.84 -14.69 21.57
CA GLN A 201 5.14 -14.21 22.04
C GLN A 201 5.63 -12.92 21.36
N TRP A 202 5.42 -12.71 20.05
CA TRP A 202 5.87 -11.50 19.36
C TRP A 202 4.93 -10.29 19.50
N GLN A 203 3.60 -10.51 19.51
CA GLN A 203 2.61 -9.44 19.71
C GLN A 203 2.65 -8.93 21.16
N ALA A 204 2.71 -9.85 22.12
CA ALA A 204 2.93 -9.51 23.53
C ALA A 204 4.27 -8.80 23.75
N GLN A 205 5.33 -9.16 23.00
CA GLN A 205 6.65 -8.52 23.13
C GLN A 205 6.74 -7.13 22.49
N LEU A 206 5.89 -6.80 21.51
CA LEU A 206 5.70 -5.42 21.04
C LEU A 206 4.96 -4.57 22.09
N LEU A 207 3.85 -5.10 22.63
CA LEU A 207 3.04 -4.44 23.69
C LEU A 207 3.76 -4.37 25.06
N ALA A 208 4.80 -5.17 25.27
CA ALA A 208 5.63 -5.17 26.47
C ALA A 208 6.82 -4.21 26.42
N ASN A 209 6.98 -3.41 25.36
CA ASN A 209 8.00 -2.36 25.29
C ASN A 209 7.37 -0.96 25.52
N CYS A 210 8.15 -0.05 26.09
CA CYS A 210 7.92 1.38 26.04
C CYS A 210 8.72 2.01 24.89
N SER A 211 8.18 3.06 24.30
CA SER A 211 8.99 4.12 23.66
C SER A 211 9.10 5.33 24.58
N GLY A 212 10.18 6.10 24.43
CA GLY A 212 10.41 7.35 25.14
C GLY A 212 11.00 8.39 24.19
N HIS A 213 10.23 9.44 23.91
CA HIS A 213 10.55 10.51 22.99
C HIS A 213 10.96 11.75 23.79
N ILE A 214 12.23 12.11 23.72
CA ILE A 214 12.79 13.26 24.46
C ILE A 214 12.72 14.50 23.58
N PHE A 215 11.91 15.47 24.00
CA PHE A 215 11.73 16.78 23.38
C PHE A 215 12.42 17.88 24.18
N VAL A 216 12.89 18.92 23.48
CA VAL A 216 13.31 20.22 24.04
C VAL A 216 12.53 21.35 23.35
N SER A 217 12.48 22.53 23.98
CA SER A 217 11.94 23.73 23.33
C SER A 217 12.70 24.09 22.06
N ARG A 218 12.00 24.52 21.00
CA ARG A 218 12.62 25.19 19.83
C ARG A 218 12.90 26.68 20.08
N GLY A 219 12.39 27.24 21.17
CA GLY A 219 12.35 28.69 21.42
C GLY A 219 11.03 29.34 20.98
N LEU A 220 10.90 30.62 21.30
CA LEU A 220 9.65 31.38 21.34
C LEU A 220 8.78 31.30 20.07
N LEU A 221 7.51 30.89 20.24
CA LEU A 221 6.36 31.28 19.40
C LEU A 221 5.71 32.56 20.00
N SER A 222 6.51 33.57 20.32
CA SER A 222 6.09 34.63 21.24
C SER A 222 5.32 35.79 20.61
N THR A 223 5.42 35.98 19.29
CA THR A 223 4.71 37.09 18.65
C THR A 223 3.34 36.63 18.16
N SER A 224 2.38 37.55 18.16
CA SER A 224 1.08 37.34 17.51
C SER A 224 1.24 36.97 16.01
N ALA A 225 2.34 37.42 15.38
CA ALA A 225 2.69 37.05 14.01
C ALA A 225 3.07 35.56 13.88
N ASP A 226 3.88 35.00 14.79
CA ASP A 226 4.28 33.58 14.78
C ASP A 226 3.07 32.65 14.95
N LEU A 227 2.15 33.02 15.86
CA LEU A 227 0.89 32.30 16.05
C LEU A 227 0.01 32.39 14.80
N THR A 228 -0.14 33.58 14.23
CA THR A 228 -0.92 33.81 13.00
C THR A 228 -0.35 33.01 11.83
N GLN A 229 0.97 33.02 11.64
CA GLN A 229 1.65 32.23 10.61
C GLN A 229 1.41 30.72 10.81
N THR A 230 1.49 30.23 12.06
CA THR A 230 1.24 28.81 12.37
C THR A 230 -0.22 28.42 12.11
N VAL A 231 -1.18 29.30 12.38
CA VAL A 231 -2.60 29.11 12.03
C VAL A 231 -2.81 29.10 10.51
N ILE A 232 -2.14 30.00 9.77
CA ILE A 232 -2.19 30.04 8.29
C ILE A 232 -1.63 28.74 7.71
N GLU A 233 -0.42 28.31 8.11
CA GLU A 233 0.18 27.07 7.63
C GLU A 233 -0.70 25.85 7.94
N THR A 234 -1.21 25.73 9.18
CA THR A 234 -2.12 24.65 9.56
C THR A 234 -3.40 24.66 8.71
N SER A 235 -3.91 25.85 8.38
CA SER A 235 -5.09 26.01 7.51
C SER A 235 -4.79 25.61 6.06
N LEU A 236 -3.60 25.92 5.54
CA LEU A 236 -3.16 25.50 4.21
C LEU A 236 -2.95 23.98 4.12
N THR A 237 -2.32 23.36 5.13
CA THR A 237 -2.21 21.89 5.23
C THR A 237 -3.58 21.24 5.28
N LEU A 238 -4.53 21.78 6.05
CA LEU A 238 -5.91 21.28 6.10
C LEU A 238 -6.64 21.41 4.74
N LEU A 239 -6.40 22.49 4.00
CA LEU A 239 -6.95 22.66 2.65
C LEU A 239 -6.36 21.66 1.65
N ALA A 240 -5.05 21.42 1.70
CA ALA A 240 -4.39 20.41 0.88
C ALA A 240 -4.93 18.99 1.15
N LEU A 241 -5.02 18.59 2.42
CA LEU A 241 -5.60 17.31 2.83
C LEU A 241 -7.08 17.18 2.41
N ARG A 242 -7.86 18.28 2.44
CA ARG A 242 -9.25 18.27 1.94
C ARG A 242 -9.34 18.11 0.42
N ALA A 243 -8.39 18.66 -0.34
CA ALA A 243 -8.31 18.44 -1.78
C ALA A 243 -7.98 16.97 -2.08
N GLU A 244 -6.94 16.42 -1.45
CA GLU A 244 -6.55 15.01 -1.59
C GLU A 244 -7.68 14.04 -1.21
N VAL A 245 -8.40 14.30 -0.11
CA VAL A 245 -9.58 13.50 0.29
C VAL A 245 -10.73 13.60 -0.73
N ASN A 246 -10.87 14.70 -1.45
CA ASN A 246 -11.86 14.82 -2.53
C ASN A 246 -11.41 14.07 -3.79
N ASP A 247 -10.13 14.16 -4.17
CA ASP A 247 -9.57 13.43 -5.31
C ASP A 247 -9.65 11.92 -5.08
N LEU A 248 -9.28 11.44 -3.88
CA LEU A 248 -9.43 10.03 -3.49
C LEU A 248 -10.90 9.57 -3.51
N LYS A 249 -11.85 10.43 -3.15
CA LYS A 249 -13.29 10.13 -3.28
C LYS A 249 -13.74 10.07 -4.74
N SER A 250 -13.21 10.92 -5.62
CA SER A 250 -13.48 10.83 -7.07
C SER A 250 -12.99 9.50 -7.61
N GLN A 251 -11.71 9.17 -7.37
CA GLN A 251 -11.10 7.89 -7.75
C GLN A 251 -11.87 6.69 -7.17
N GLN A 252 -12.30 6.75 -5.91
CA GLN A 252 -13.12 5.69 -5.31
C GLN A 252 -14.48 5.53 -6.03
N SER A 253 -15.11 6.63 -6.43
CA SER A 253 -16.38 6.60 -7.17
C SER A 253 -16.23 6.08 -8.60
N GLU A 254 -15.13 6.43 -9.27
CA GLU A 254 -14.76 5.94 -10.60
C GLU A 254 -14.46 4.44 -10.57
N LEU A 255 -13.60 4.00 -9.65
CA LEU A 255 -13.30 2.58 -9.44
C LEU A 255 -14.54 1.77 -9.02
N ALA A 256 -15.46 2.34 -8.24
CA ALA A 256 -16.72 1.68 -7.91
C ALA A 256 -17.64 1.52 -9.15
N ALA A 257 -17.70 2.53 -10.02
CA ALA A 257 -18.43 2.45 -11.29
C ALA A 257 -17.82 1.44 -12.26
N GLU A 258 -16.48 1.40 -12.35
CA GLU A 258 -15.75 0.45 -13.19
C GLU A 258 -15.90 -1.00 -12.68
N ASN A 259 -15.75 -1.25 -11.37
CA ASN A 259 -16.02 -2.57 -10.78
C ASN A 259 -17.45 -3.03 -11.07
N LYS A 260 -18.45 -2.13 -10.97
CA LYS A 260 -19.83 -2.47 -11.30
C LYS A 260 -20.01 -2.83 -12.79
N ARG A 261 -19.34 -2.12 -13.69
CA ARG A 261 -19.32 -2.43 -15.13
C ARG A 261 -18.69 -3.80 -15.38
N LEU A 262 -17.50 -4.06 -14.83
CA LEU A 262 -16.80 -5.33 -15.00
C LEU A 262 -17.60 -6.53 -14.45
N LEU A 263 -18.26 -6.38 -13.30
CA LEU A 263 -19.18 -7.40 -12.78
C LEU A 263 -20.35 -7.68 -13.76
N THR A 264 -20.89 -6.64 -14.39
CA THR A 264 -21.96 -6.79 -15.40
C THR A 264 -21.43 -7.51 -16.66
N GLU A 265 -20.23 -7.18 -17.12
CA GLU A 265 -19.59 -7.86 -18.26
C GLU A 265 -19.26 -9.34 -17.93
N MET A 266 -18.84 -9.63 -16.70
CA MET A 266 -18.65 -11.01 -16.23
C MET A 266 -19.96 -11.80 -16.17
N GLU A 267 -21.05 -11.20 -15.71
CA GLU A 267 -22.38 -11.83 -15.71
C GLU A 267 -22.82 -12.16 -17.15
N ILE A 268 -22.68 -11.23 -18.09
CA ILE A 268 -23.00 -11.45 -19.51
C ILE A 268 -22.16 -12.59 -20.09
N MET A 269 -20.84 -12.60 -19.88
CA MET A 269 -19.96 -13.67 -20.36
C MET A 269 -20.27 -15.03 -19.73
N ALA A 270 -20.66 -15.08 -18.45
CA ALA A 270 -21.10 -16.32 -17.80
C ALA A 270 -22.40 -16.85 -18.43
N ASP A 271 -23.35 -15.96 -18.71
CA ASP A 271 -24.63 -16.29 -19.34
C ASP A 271 -24.46 -16.79 -20.79
N GLU A 272 -23.54 -16.19 -21.55
CA GLU A 272 -23.12 -16.66 -22.87
C GLU A 272 -22.46 -18.04 -22.80
N HIS A 273 -21.55 -18.26 -21.83
CA HIS A 273 -20.94 -19.57 -21.60
C HIS A 273 -21.96 -20.65 -21.22
N VAL A 274 -23.03 -20.31 -20.49
CA VAL A 274 -24.13 -21.24 -20.17
C VAL A 274 -24.94 -21.56 -21.44
N LYS A 275 -25.31 -20.55 -22.23
CA LYS A 275 -26.04 -20.74 -23.50
C LYS A 275 -25.24 -21.58 -24.50
N GLU A 276 -23.94 -21.35 -24.62
CA GLU A 276 -23.08 -22.13 -25.52
C GLU A 276 -22.89 -23.56 -25.02
N ARG A 277 -22.77 -23.77 -23.70
CA ARG A 277 -22.72 -25.12 -23.11
C ARG A 277 -24.04 -25.88 -23.33
N GLN A 278 -25.19 -25.20 -23.30
CA GLN A 278 -26.50 -25.77 -23.66
C GLN A 278 -26.63 -26.08 -25.16
N ARG A 279 -26.12 -25.22 -26.05
CA ARG A 279 -26.01 -25.53 -27.49
C ARG A 279 -25.16 -26.77 -27.75
N LEU A 280 -23.95 -26.83 -27.20
CA LEU A 280 -23.05 -27.98 -27.32
C LEU A 280 -23.68 -29.26 -26.76
N SER A 281 -24.40 -29.17 -25.63
CA SER A 281 -25.16 -30.31 -25.08
C SER A 281 -26.31 -30.76 -26.00
N SER A 282 -26.97 -29.83 -26.69
CA SER A 282 -28.06 -30.12 -27.62
C SER A 282 -27.56 -30.74 -28.92
N SER A 283 -26.43 -30.24 -29.44
CA SER A 283 -25.71 -30.83 -30.57
C SER A 283 -25.13 -32.22 -30.28
N ASN A 284 -24.88 -32.56 -29.01
CA ASN A 284 -24.40 -33.89 -28.63
C ASN A 284 -25.51 -34.95 -28.56
N TRP A 285 -26.79 -34.55 -28.60
CA TRP A 285 -27.94 -35.46 -28.70
C TRP A 285 -28.22 -35.94 -30.14
N SER A 286 -27.55 -35.39 -31.16
CA SER A 286 -27.67 -35.88 -32.56
C SER A 286 -26.59 -36.89 -32.98
N TYR A 287 -25.62 -37.19 -32.10
CA TYR A 287 -24.47 -38.05 -32.41
C TYR A 287 -24.37 -39.32 -31.53
N ARG A 288 -25.38 -39.60 -30.69
CA ARG A 288 -25.31 -40.68 -29.70
C ARG A 288 -26.54 -41.59 -29.59
N ASP A 289 -27.23 -41.80 -30.70
CA ASP A 289 -28.05 -43.00 -30.93
C ASP A 289 -27.55 -43.67 -32.22
N GLY A 290 -27.02 -44.90 -32.15
CA GLY A 290 -26.52 -45.55 -33.36
C GLY A 290 -25.53 -46.71 -33.28
N TYR A 291 -25.17 -47.25 -32.10
CA TYR A 291 -24.41 -48.53 -32.05
C TYR A 291 -24.94 -49.48 -30.98
N GLY A 292 -25.96 -50.25 -31.36
CA GLY A 292 -26.56 -51.33 -30.58
C GLY A 292 -26.80 -52.59 -31.41
N ARG A 293 -25.84 -53.53 -31.36
CA ARG A 293 -25.87 -54.94 -31.84
C ARG A 293 -25.65 -55.22 -33.34
N SER A 294 -24.64 -56.07 -33.59
CA SER A 294 -24.51 -56.97 -34.75
C SER A 294 -25.36 -58.23 -34.56
N PRO A 295 -25.47 -59.18 -35.54
CA PRO A 295 -25.00 -59.15 -36.93
C PRO A 295 -26.00 -59.62 -38.02
N SER A 296 -25.63 -59.39 -39.29
CA SER A 296 -25.88 -60.21 -40.51
C SER A 296 -27.19 -60.12 -41.34
N SER A 297 -26.95 -60.22 -42.66
CA SER A 297 -27.80 -60.80 -43.74
C SER A 297 -28.98 -60.01 -44.36
N TRP A 298 -28.65 -59.37 -45.50
CA TRP A 298 -29.36 -59.34 -46.80
C TRP A 298 -30.87 -59.05 -46.96
N ALA A 299 -31.14 -58.29 -48.03
CA ALA A 299 -32.35 -58.25 -48.86
C ALA A 299 -33.64 -57.66 -48.25
N ASP A 300 -34.60 -57.12 -49.03
CA ASP A 300 -34.57 -56.38 -50.31
C ASP A 300 -36.00 -55.84 -50.52
N GLN A 301 -36.21 -54.67 -51.15
CA GLN A 301 -37.52 -54.17 -51.64
C GLN A 301 -38.65 -53.96 -50.57
N ALA A 302 -39.77 -53.27 -50.78
CA ALA A 302 -40.09 -52.07 -51.57
C ALA A 302 -41.50 -51.56 -51.13
N THR A 303 -41.95 -50.43 -51.72
CA THR A 303 -43.36 -49.96 -51.88
C THR A 303 -44.13 -49.27 -50.72
N ALA A 304 -44.76 -48.14 -51.13
CA ALA A 304 -46.05 -47.56 -50.69
C ALA A 304 -46.27 -47.08 -49.24
N TRP A 305 -47.19 -46.14 -48.97
CA TRP A 305 -47.60 -44.83 -49.51
C TRP A 305 -48.65 -44.24 -48.54
N PRO A 306 -48.96 -42.93 -48.55
CA PRO A 306 -49.66 -42.23 -47.46
C PRO A 306 -51.14 -41.95 -47.78
N PRO A 307 -51.91 -41.23 -46.91
CA PRO A 307 -51.89 -39.75 -46.90
C PRO A 307 -51.88 -39.21 -45.43
N SER A 308 -52.15 -37.95 -45.04
CA SER A 308 -52.81 -36.82 -45.72
C SER A 308 -52.47 -35.44 -45.14
N SER A 309 -52.34 -34.44 -46.04
CA SER A 309 -52.94 -33.06 -45.99
C SER A 309 -52.71 -32.11 -44.78
N THR A 310 -52.51 -30.79 -44.93
CA THR A 310 -52.84 -29.89 -46.08
C THR A 310 -52.05 -28.57 -46.06
N SER A 311 -51.70 -28.07 -47.27
CA SER A 311 -51.61 -26.64 -47.75
C SER A 311 -51.42 -25.46 -46.77
N GLY A 312 -50.67 -24.39 -47.08
CA GLY A 312 -49.90 -23.96 -48.27
C GLY A 312 -49.13 -22.67 -47.88
N GLY A 313 -48.13 -22.12 -48.59
CA GLY A 313 -47.88 -22.02 -50.03
C GLY A 313 -48.16 -20.56 -50.50
N GLY A 314 -47.22 -19.76 -50.98
CA GLY A 314 -45.77 -19.99 -51.14
C GLY A 314 -44.99 -18.77 -51.68
N ASP A 315 -43.70 -19.03 -51.92
CA ASP A 315 -42.68 -18.45 -52.84
C ASP A 315 -43.17 -17.76 -54.14
N PRO A 316 -42.30 -17.17 -55.02
CA PRO A 316 -40.81 -17.25 -55.14
C PRO A 316 -40.12 -15.85 -55.26
N SER A 317 -38.84 -15.63 -55.63
CA SER A 317 -37.80 -16.43 -56.31
C SER A 317 -36.39 -15.90 -55.92
N HIS A 318 -35.35 -16.73 -55.78
CA HIS A 318 -34.31 -17.04 -56.80
C HIS A 318 -33.80 -15.82 -57.59
N SER A 319 -32.49 -15.59 -57.80
CA SER A 319 -31.32 -16.47 -58.01
C SER A 319 -30.04 -15.61 -57.88
N ALA A 320 -28.78 -16.03 -57.76
CA ALA A 320 -28.01 -17.27 -57.58
C ALA A 320 -26.51 -16.84 -57.74
N TRP A 321 -25.57 -17.53 -57.10
CA TRP A 321 -24.21 -17.90 -57.57
C TRP A 321 -23.54 -16.99 -58.66
N THR A 322 -22.30 -16.46 -58.54
CA THR A 322 -21.04 -17.15 -58.17
C THR A 322 -19.87 -16.12 -58.08
N SER A 323 -18.81 -16.42 -57.31
CA SER A 323 -17.44 -15.85 -57.47
C SER A 323 -16.68 -16.54 -58.65
N PRO A 324 -15.44 -16.19 -59.11
CA PRO A 324 -14.38 -15.40 -58.42
C PRO A 324 -13.42 -14.51 -59.29
N SER A 325 -12.49 -13.82 -58.59
CA SER A 325 -11.08 -13.46 -58.97
C SER A 325 -10.69 -12.62 -60.22
N HIS A 326 -9.80 -11.64 -59.95
CA HIS A 326 -8.80 -10.90 -60.77
C HIS A 326 -8.06 -11.67 -61.92
N PRO A 327 -7.17 -11.05 -62.77
CA PRO A 327 -6.57 -9.68 -62.81
C PRO A 327 -6.48 -9.01 -64.23
N HIS A 328 -5.60 -7.99 -64.39
CA HIS A 328 -5.26 -7.18 -65.58
C HIS A 328 -6.31 -6.12 -65.97
N SER A 329 -6.02 -4.95 -66.56
CA SER A 329 -4.80 -4.31 -67.11
C SER A 329 -4.94 -2.77 -66.82
N GLN A 330 -4.06 -1.80 -67.08
CA GLN A 330 -2.99 -1.63 -68.07
C GLN A 330 -2.16 -0.38 -67.70
N ARG A 331 -0.88 -0.31 -68.07
CA ARG A 331 -0.14 0.98 -68.08
C ARG A 331 -0.49 1.77 -69.33
N GLY A 332 -0.65 3.09 -69.19
CA GLY A 332 -0.90 4.01 -70.30
C GLY A 332 -0.35 5.41 -70.01
N ALA A 333 0.97 5.52 -69.84
CA ALA A 333 1.64 6.81 -69.72
C ALA A 333 2.23 7.21 -71.08
N THR A 334 1.67 8.27 -71.65
CA THR A 334 2.14 8.98 -72.86
C THR A 334 1.90 10.48 -72.64
N GLN A 335 2.72 11.40 -73.13
CA GLN A 335 4.07 11.29 -73.68
C GLN A 335 4.69 12.70 -73.61
N TYR A 336 5.93 12.75 -73.11
CA TYR A 336 7.07 13.57 -73.54
C TYR A 336 6.77 14.54 -74.71
N GLY A 337 7.17 15.82 -74.64
CA GLY A 337 8.58 16.19 -74.86
C GLY A 337 8.80 16.52 -76.36
N LEU A 338 9.88 17.15 -76.83
CA LEU A 338 11.13 17.66 -76.26
C LEU A 338 11.72 18.62 -77.32
N GLY A 339 12.56 19.57 -76.91
CA GLY A 339 13.60 20.14 -77.78
C GLY A 339 13.19 21.13 -78.88
N GLY A 340 13.86 22.29 -78.89
CA GLY A 340 13.93 23.20 -80.03
C GLY A 340 15.38 23.66 -80.19
N ASP A 341 16.13 22.95 -81.03
CA ASP A 341 17.54 23.23 -81.34
C ASP A 341 17.69 24.52 -82.20
N PRO A 342 18.89 25.08 -82.43
CA PRO A 342 19.09 26.51 -82.22
C PRO A 342 19.31 27.20 -83.56
N ASN A 343 18.30 27.22 -84.44
CA ASN A 343 18.45 27.94 -85.71
C ASN A 343 17.16 28.50 -86.34
N ARG A 344 16.72 29.67 -85.88
CA ARG A 344 15.70 30.49 -86.54
C ARG A 344 16.38 31.54 -87.44
N HIS A 345 16.89 31.11 -88.59
CA HIS A 345 17.64 31.98 -89.50
C HIS A 345 16.77 33.02 -90.23
N THR A 346 17.09 34.30 -89.98
CA THR A 346 17.03 35.46 -90.91
C THR A 346 15.69 36.03 -91.41
N VAL A 347 15.74 37.35 -91.68
CA VAL A 347 14.67 38.26 -92.18
C VAL A 347 13.59 38.56 -91.13
N ALA A 348 13.40 39.78 -90.62
CA ALA A 348 13.89 41.14 -90.97
C ALA A 348 14.51 41.79 -89.70
N ARG A 349 15.57 42.62 -89.63
CA ARG A 349 16.22 43.64 -90.50
C ARG A 349 15.31 44.45 -91.43
N GLN A 350 15.32 45.77 -91.19
CA GLN A 350 14.45 46.83 -91.76
C GLN A 350 13.05 46.79 -91.10
N MET A 351 12.54 47.84 -90.45
CA MET A 351 12.84 49.28 -90.38
C MET A 351 12.22 49.83 -89.05
N GLU A 352 12.66 50.89 -88.36
CA GLU A 352 13.65 51.93 -88.62
C GLU A 352 14.47 52.23 -87.34
N CYS A 353 15.78 52.44 -87.48
CA CYS A 353 16.48 53.44 -86.65
C CYS A 353 16.74 54.65 -87.54
N ARG A 354 15.79 55.59 -87.54
CA ARG A 354 16.03 56.98 -87.91
C ARG A 354 15.89 57.79 -86.63
N SER A 355 16.98 58.42 -86.19
CA SER A 355 17.11 59.14 -84.91
C SER A 355 17.05 58.19 -83.69
N THR A 356 17.91 58.28 -82.67
CA THR A 356 19.10 59.11 -82.40
C THR A 356 20.15 58.26 -81.69
N GLY A 357 21.43 58.65 -81.72
CA GLY A 357 22.52 57.83 -81.18
C GLY A 357 22.45 57.66 -79.65
N LEU A 358 22.36 56.41 -79.20
CA LEU A 358 22.51 55.97 -77.81
C LEU A 358 23.31 54.66 -77.79
N ASP A 359 24.59 54.81 -77.42
CA ASP A 359 25.60 53.85 -76.96
C ASP A 359 25.36 52.33 -77.15
N CYS A 360 25.91 51.82 -78.24
CA CYS A 360 26.07 50.38 -78.53
C CYS A 360 26.91 49.64 -77.47
N THR A 361 27.80 50.35 -76.78
CA THR A 361 28.73 49.83 -75.76
C THR A 361 28.01 49.21 -74.57
N ASP A 362 26.86 49.77 -74.18
CA ASP A 362 26.19 49.42 -72.93
C ASP A 362 25.41 48.12 -73.08
N ALA A 363 24.79 47.90 -74.24
CA ALA A 363 24.12 46.65 -74.60
C ALA A 363 25.12 45.49 -74.74
N GLU A 364 26.30 45.74 -75.32
CA GLU A 364 27.37 44.73 -75.44
C GLU A 364 27.98 44.40 -74.07
N THR A 365 28.20 45.41 -73.22
CA THR A 365 28.72 45.23 -71.85
C THR A 365 27.73 44.47 -70.96
N ALA A 366 26.43 44.77 -71.03
CA ALA A 366 25.41 44.04 -70.30
C ALA A 366 25.32 42.56 -70.75
N ALA A 367 25.44 42.28 -72.05
CA ALA A 367 25.45 40.91 -72.56
C ALA A 367 26.70 40.13 -72.14
N GLU A 368 27.86 40.78 -72.01
CA GLU A 368 29.09 40.17 -71.48
C GLU A 368 29.00 39.89 -69.97
N GLN A 369 28.39 40.79 -69.20
CA GLN A 369 28.12 40.57 -67.78
C GLN A 369 27.15 39.40 -67.56
N GLN A 370 26.07 39.31 -68.34
CA GLN A 370 25.13 38.19 -68.24
C GLN A 370 25.82 36.85 -68.52
N ARG A 371 26.65 36.76 -69.57
CA ARG A 371 27.45 35.55 -69.85
C ARG A 371 28.35 35.14 -68.67
N ARG A 372 28.96 36.11 -68.00
CA ARG A 372 29.78 35.83 -66.80
C ARG A 372 28.94 35.31 -65.64
N PHE A 373 27.79 35.91 -65.36
CA PHE A 373 26.89 35.41 -64.31
C PHE A 373 26.35 34.01 -64.61
N ASP A 374 26.01 33.72 -65.87
CA ASP A 374 25.53 32.41 -66.29
C ASP A 374 26.63 31.33 -66.17
N GLU A 375 27.88 31.66 -66.51
CA GLU A 375 29.05 30.79 -66.32
C GLU A 375 29.37 30.59 -64.82
N GLU A 376 29.34 31.65 -64.01
CA GLU A 376 29.54 31.57 -62.56
C GLU A 376 28.46 30.71 -61.87
N ASP A 377 27.19 30.86 -62.23
CA ASP A 377 26.08 30.02 -61.71
C ASP A 377 26.21 28.57 -62.19
N TYR A 378 26.63 28.32 -63.43
CA TYR A 378 26.92 26.97 -63.92
C TYR A 378 28.03 26.29 -63.09
N LEU A 379 29.14 27.00 -62.85
CA LEU A 379 30.24 26.51 -62.02
C LEU A 379 29.83 26.29 -60.56
N LEU A 380 29.03 27.21 -59.98
CA LEU A 380 28.49 27.07 -58.62
C LEU A 380 27.62 25.82 -58.48
N ARG A 381 26.72 25.58 -59.43
CA ARG A 381 25.86 24.39 -59.46
C ARG A 381 26.67 23.11 -59.61
N LEU A 382 27.74 23.13 -60.42
CA LEU A 382 28.66 21.99 -60.53
C LEU A 382 29.30 21.69 -59.17
N GLN A 383 29.87 22.70 -58.51
CA GLN A 383 30.50 22.57 -57.19
C GLN A 383 29.53 22.08 -56.11
N LEU A 384 28.32 22.63 -56.07
CA LEU A 384 27.26 22.16 -55.15
C LEU A 384 26.89 20.69 -55.41
N SER A 385 26.83 20.27 -56.68
CA SER A 385 26.59 18.86 -57.04
C SER A 385 27.75 17.94 -56.65
N GLU A 386 28.99 18.42 -56.68
CA GLU A 386 30.19 17.68 -56.25
C GLU A 386 30.18 17.50 -54.74
N LEU A 387 29.93 18.58 -53.98
CA LEU A 387 29.83 18.56 -52.52
C LEU A 387 28.68 17.67 -52.03
N ALA A 388 27.54 17.66 -52.73
CA ALA A 388 26.41 16.80 -52.40
C ALA A 388 26.72 15.29 -52.52
N LYS A 389 27.70 14.88 -53.34
CA LYS A 389 28.17 13.48 -53.42
C LYS A 389 29.06 13.08 -52.24
N ILE A 390 29.67 14.06 -51.58
CA ILE A 390 30.65 13.88 -50.48
C ILE A 390 29.98 14.04 -49.10
N ALA A 391 28.82 14.69 -49.05
CA ALA A 391 28.05 14.87 -47.82
C ALA A 391 27.73 13.52 -47.14
N PRO A 392 27.97 13.38 -45.82
CA PRO A 392 27.62 12.17 -45.09
C PRO A 392 26.10 12.01 -45.07
N ARG A 393 25.63 10.77 -45.21
CA ARG A 393 24.20 10.46 -45.15
C ARG A 393 23.67 10.75 -43.74
N SER A 394 22.56 11.50 -43.68
CA SER A 394 21.83 11.78 -42.45
C SER A 394 20.53 10.97 -42.38
N PHE A 395 20.09 10.68 -41.16
CA PHE A 395 18.76 10.16 -40.86
C PHE A 395 18.07 11.06 -39.83
N LYS A 396 16.73 11.06 -39.83
CA LYS A 396 15.94 11.80 -38.84
C LYS A 396 15.62 10.93 -37.64
N CYS A 397 15.96 11.38 -36.44
CA CYS A 397 15.67 10.62 -35.22
C CYS A 397 14.18 10.70 -34.83
N GLY A 398 13.57 9.56 -34.49
CA GLY A 398 12.16 9.51 -34.06
C GLY A 398 11.85 10.03 -32.65
N VAL A 399 12.82 10.61 -31.93
CA VAL A 399 12.64 11.17 -30.56
C VAL A 399 12.96 12.65 -30.49
N CYS A 400 14.15 13.09 -30.91
CA CYS A 400 14.49 14.51 -30.95
C CYS A 400 14.08 15.21 -32.27
N PHE A 401 13.75 14.44 -33.31
CA PHE A 401 13.42 14.93 -34.65
C PHE A 401 14.55 15.67 -35.40
N ASP A 402 15.78 15.67 -34.86
CA ASP A 402 16.96 16.21 -35.53
C ASP A 402 17.49 15.28 -36.64
N GLU A 403 18.22 15.87 -37.59
CA GLU A 403 19.06 15.15 -38.54
C GLU A 403 20.40 14.75 -37.89
N GLN A 404 20.74 13.47 -37.99
CA GLN A 404 21.91 12.87 -37.34
C GLN A 404 22.67 11.99 -38.36
N PRO A 405 24.01 11.87 -38.29
CA PRO A 405 24.77 11.06 -39.23
C PRO A 405 24.42 9.57 -39.10
N GLU A 406 24.42 8.82 -40.22
CA GLU A 406 24.11 7.37 -40.23
C GLU A 406 24.92 6.57 -39.19
N ASP A 407 26.19 6.93 -38.93
CA ASP A 407 27.05 6.29 -37.91
C ASP A 407 26.50 6.34 -36.47
N SER A 408 25.54 7.23 -36.20
CA SER A 408 24.92 7.41 -34.88
C SER A 408 23.56 6.69 -34.74
N VAL A 409 23.12 5.96 -35.78
CA VAL A 409 21.83 5.26 -35.78
C VAL A 409 21.83 4.04 -34.86
N CYS A 410 20.81 3.94 -34.03
CA CYS A 410 20.49 2.75 -33.25
C CYS A 410 19.11 2.26 -33.69
N ARG A 411 19.02 1.01 -34.16
CA ARG A 411 17.77 0.38 -34.59
C ARG A 411 17.30 -0.65 -33.58
N LEU A 412 16.01 -0.67 -33.28
CA LEU A 412 15.39 -1.68 -32.41
C LEU A 412 14.77 -2.80 -33.24
N ASP A 413 15.27 -4.02 -33.09
CA ASP A 413 14.67 -5.21 -33.70
C ASP A 413 13.70 -5.88 -32.71
N PRO A 414 12.50 -6.34 -33.15
CA PRO A 414 12.05 -6.43 -34.54
C PRO A 414 11.25 -5.21 -35.07
N CYS A 415 11.09 -4.12 -34.30
CA CYS A 415 10.19 -3.02 -34.71
C CYS A 415 10.77 -2.05 -35.77
N GLY A 416 12.06 -2.13 -36.09
CA GLY A 416 12.73 -1.31 -37.12
C GLY A 416 12.94 0.17 -36.76
N HIS A 417 12.45 0.62 -35.60
CA HIS A 417 12.50 2.01 -35.18
C HIS A 417 13.93 2.51 -34.98
N SER A 418 14.25 3.68 -35.55
CA SER A 418 15.59 4.27 -35.61
C SER A 418 15.74 5.50 -34.70
N PHE A 419 16.78 5.50 -33.88
CA PHE A 419 17.05 6.51 -32.85
C PHE A 419 18.48 7.05 -32.95
N CYS A 420 18.71 8.28 -32.48
CA CYS A 420 20.05 8.76 -32.22
C CYS A 420 20.62 8.05 -30.99
N ARG A 421 21.91 7.69 -31.00
CA ARG A 421 22.55 6.96 -29.89
C ARG A 421 22.38 7.66 -28.52
N GLU A 422 22.42 8.99 -28.49
CA GLU A 422 22.20 9.77 -27.27
C GLU A 422 20.75 9.63 -26.76
N CYS A 423 19.79 9.72 -27.67
CA CYS A 423 18.35 9.68 -27.41
C CYS A 423 17.95 8.36 -26.72
N ILE A 424 18.40 7.24 -27.29
CA ILE A 424 18.11 5.91 -26.73
C ILE A 424 18.91 5.63 -25.45
N ARG A 425 20.16 6.10 -25.35
CA ARG A 425 20.97 5.96 -24.12
C ARG A 425 20.33 6.70 -22.96
N SER A 426 19.90 7.95 -23.18
CA SER A 426 19.21 8.77 -22.17
C SER A 426 17.89 8.13 -21.74
N TYR A 427 17.08 7.66 -22.69
CA TYR A 427 15.82 6.96 -22.40
C TYR A 427 16.01 5.69 -21.56
N VAL A 428 16.92 4.80 -21.98
CA VAL A 428 17.19 3.55 -21.24
C VAL A 428 17.81 3.85 -19.87
N SER A 429 18.72 4.83 -19.78
CA SER A 429 19.30 5.27 -18.50
C SER A 429 18.24 5.79 -17.52
N ALA A 430 17.30 6.61 -18.00
CA ALA A 430 16.19 7.10 -17.18
C ALA A 430 15.32 5.94 -16.68
N LYS A 431 15.00 4.96 -17.54
CA LYS A 431 14.19 3.80 -17.15
C LYS A 431 14.91 2.86 -16.18
N ILE A 432 16.23 2.73 -16.29
CA ILE A 432 17.07 2.03 -15.31
C ILE A 432 17.03 2.74 -13.96
N ASN A 433 17.22 4.07 -13.94
CA ASN A 433 17.19 4.87 -12.71
C ASN A 433 15.79 4.91 -12.05
N GLU A 434 14.72 4.78 -12.83
CA GLU A 434 13.34 4.62 -12.35
C GLU A 434 13.02 3.18 -11.88
N HIS A 435 13.97 2.24 -11.99
CA HIS A 435 13.80 0.80 -11.77
C HIS A 435 12.62 0.18 -12.54
N ARG A 436 12.39 0.62 -13.80
CA ARG A 436 11.29 0.13 -14.65
C ARG A 436 11.77 -0.85 -15.71
N TYR A 437 11.43 -2.12 -15.52
CA TYR A 437 11.67 -3.21 -16.47
C TYR A 437 10.37 -4.00 -16.71
N PRO A 438 10.10 -4.52 -17.93
CA PRO A 438 10.90 -4.42 -19.15
C PRO A 438 10.87 -3.01 -19.75
N VAL A 439 11.97 -2.60 -20.39
CA VAL A 439 12.06 -1.32 -21.11
C VAL A 439 11.57 -1.51 -22.54
N PHE A 440 10.52 -0.81 -22.93
CA PHE A 440 9.92 -0.89 -24.26
C PHE A 440 10.45 0.18 -25.22
N CYS A 441 10.26 -0.05 -26.52
CA CYS A 441 10.55 0.92 -27.58
C CYS A 441 9.71 2.20 -27.39
N PRO A 442 10.33 3.41 -27.36
CA PRO A 442 9.61 4.68 -27.18
C PRO A 442 8.46 4.93 -28.17
N ILE A 443 8.61 4.48 -29.43
CA ILE A 443 7.62 4.71 -30.49
C ILE A 443 6.49 3.68 -30.43
N CYS A 444 6.79 2.37 -30.33
CA CYS A 444 5.78 1.32 -30.20
C CYS A 444 4.85 1.50 -28.98
N MET A 445 5.30 2.18 -27.92
CA MET A 445 4.46 2.50 -26.76
C MET A 445 3.39 3.58 -27.03
N VAL A 446 3.45 4.27 -28.17
CA VAL A 446 2.52 5.34 -28.58
C VAL A 446 1.60 4.90 -29.73
N GLU A 447 2.01 3.87 -30.49
CA GLU A 447 1.25 3.32 -31.61
C GLU A 447 0.06 2.47 -31.14
N ARG A 448 -1.16 2.86 -31.52
CA ARG A 448 -2.40 2.26 -31.00
C ARG A 448 -2.72 0.86 -31.53
N ASP A 449 -2.13 0.46 -32.66
CA ASP A 449 -2.42 -0.82 -33.33
C ASP A 449 -1.41 -1.93 -32.97
N ASN A 450 -0.41 -1.64 -32.13
CA ASN A 450 0.71 -2.55 -31.88
C ASN A 450 0.56 -3.31 -30.55
N GLY A 451 -0.21 -4.40 -30.55
CA GLY A 451 -0.55 -5.17 -29.35
C GLY A 451 0.63 -5.79 -28.58
N ASN A 452 1.83 -5.81 -29.17
CA ASN A 452 3.07 -6.28 -28.52
C ASN A 452 4.22 -5.27 -28.78
N PRO A 453 4.43 -4.27 -27.89
CA PRO A 453 5.53 -3.34 -28.04
C PRO A 453 6.89 -4.04 -27.91
N CYS A 454 7.83 -3.69 -28.80
CA CYS A 454 9.19 -4.22 -28.80
C CYS A 454 9.92 -3.90 -27.49
N VAL A 455 10.64 -4.88 -26.92
CA VAL A 455 11.45 -4.74 -25.70
C VAL A 455 12.91 -4.49 -26.07
N VAL A 456 13.57 -3.58 -25.36
CA VAL A 456 15.01 -3.32 -25.47
C VAL A 456 15.80 -4.53 -24.97
N THR A 457 16.65 -5.09 -25.83
CA THR A 457 17.48 -6.26 -25.51
C THR A 457 18.83 -5.88 -24.89
N GLN A 458 19.41 -6.80 -24.11
CA GLN A 458 20.75 -6.67 -23.53
C GLN A 458 21.84 -6.35 -24.57
N THR A 459 21.70 -6.86 -25.79
CA THR A 459 22.61 -6.57 -26.92
C THR A 459 22.63 -5.09 -27.30
N LEU A 460 21.51 -4.38 -27.18
CA LEU A 460 21.45 -2.95 -27.44
C LEU A 460 22.16 -2.15 -26.34
N LEU A 461 22.05 -2.53 -25.07
CA LEU A 461 22.72 -1.83 -23.96
C LEU A 461 24.24 -1.77 -24.16
N GLN A 462 24.84 -2.85 -24.67
CA GLN A 462 26.26 -2.92 -25.02
C GLN A 462 26.61 -1.97 -26.18
N GLN A 463 25.73 -1.83 -27.17
CA GLN A 463 25.96 -0.96 -28.34
C GLN A 463 25.81 0.53 -28.03
N ILE A 464 24.88 0.93 -27.15
CA ILE A 464 24.62 2.34 -26.84
C ILE A 464 25.65 2.95 -25.89
N GLY A 465 26.34 2.12 -25.10
CA GLY A 465 27.40 2.55 -24.16
C GLY A 465 26.81 3.13 -22.89
N ILE A 466 26.18 2.27 -22.10
CA ILE A 466 25.71 2.52 -20.74
C ILE A 466 26.84 2.25 -19.73
N THR A 467 26.77 2.83 -18.52
CA THR A 467 27.80 2.62 -17.48
C THR A 467 27.72 1.21 -16.87
N GLU A 468 28.84 0.72 -16.34
CA GLU A 468 28.93 -0.61 -15.72
C GLU A 468 27.91 -0.80 -14.58
N ALA A 469 27.78 0.17 -13.68
CA ALA A 469 26.79 0.14 -12.59
C ALA A 469 25.32 0.08 -13.08
N GLN A 470 24.99 0.81 -14.14
CA GLN A 470 23.65 0.75 -14.75
C GLN A 470 23.40 -0.61 -15.44
N TYR A 471 24.44 -1.24 -15.98
CA TYR A 471 24.35 -2.58 -16.55
C TYR A 471 24.16 -3.66 -15.45
N GLU A 472 24.83 -3.53 -14.30
CA GLU A 472 24.57 -4.37 -13.12
C GLU A 472 23.12 -4.22 -12.64
N THR A 473 22.62 -2.98 -12.55
CA THR A 473 21.22 -2.72 -12.17
C THR A 473 20.24 -3.33 -13.18
N TRP A 474 20.55 -3.26 -14.48
CA TRP A 474 19.76 -3.93 -15.53
C TRP A 474 19.68 -5.44 -15.31
N VAL A 475 20.82 -6.10 -15.06
CA VAL A 475 20.86 -7.54 -14.80
C VAL A 475 20.06 -7.91 -13.54
N GLU A 476 20.15 -7.11 -12.47
CA GLU A 476 19.35 -7.30 -11.26
C GLU A 476 17.84 -7.19 -11.53
N MET A 477 17.41 -6.19 -12.30
CA MET A 477 16.00 -6.02 -12.70
C MET A 477 15.51 -7.17 -13.60
N GLU A 478 16.34 -7.64 -14.52
CA GLU A 478 16.04 -8.77 -15.39
C GLU A 478 15.90 -10.08 -14.60
N MET A 479 16.79 -10.33 -13.63
CA MET A 479 16.67 -11.47 -12.71
C MET A 479 15.42 -11.36 -11.81
N SER A 480 15.08 -10.15 -11.34
CA SER A 480 13.89 -9.89 -10.52
C SER A 480 12.56 -10.15 -11.24
N ARG A 481 12.55 -10.26 -12.58
CA ARG A 481 11.36 -10.70 -13.33
C ARG A 481 11.05 -12.18 -13.12
N PHE A 482 12.09 -13.01 -12.97
CA PHE A 482 11.98 -14.46 -12.92
C PHE A 482 12.12 -15.02 -11.50
N GLY A 483 13.00 -14.43 -10.69
CA GLY A 483 13.27 -14.85 -9.31
C GLY A 483 12.75 -13.86 -8.27
N VAL A 484 12.16 -14.38 -7.20
CA VAL A 484 11.82 -13.61 -5.99
C VAL A 484 12.86 -13.91 -4.92
N PHE A 485 13.32 -12.85 -4.23
CA PHE A 485 14.26 -12.98 -3.13
C PHE A 485 13.57 -13.50 -1.87
N LEU A 486 13.87 -14.74 -1.48
CA LEU A 486 13.24 -15.42 -0.36
C LEU A 486 14.19 -15.44 0.85
N HIS A 487 13.81 -14.72 1.91
CA HIS A 487 14.58 -14.61 3.14
C HIS A 487 14.15 -15.62 4.20
N CYS A 488 15.06 -16.46 4.68
CA CYS A 488 14.75 -17.45 5.70
C CYS A 488 14.84 -16.88 7.12
N ARG A 489 13.71 -16.86 7.84
CA ARG A 489 13.67 -16.39 9.24
C ARG A 489 14.54 -17.19 10.22
N LYS A 490 14.88 -18.45 9.92
CA LYS A 490 15.67 -19.32 10.82
C LYS A 490 17.17 -19.12 10.67
N CYS A 491 17.70 -19.11 9.45
CA CYS A 491 19.14 -18.96 9.22
C CYS A 491 19.57 -17.53 8.83
N GLN A 492 18.62 -16.61 8.62
CA GLN A 492 18.86 -15.24 8.13
C GLN A 492 19.63 -15.17 6.81
N GLY A 493 19.68 -16.28 6.07
CA GLY A 493 20.18 -16.33 4.70
C GLY A 493 19.05 -16.19 3.71
N SER A 494 19.36 -15.57 2.58
CA SER A 494 18.49 -15.37 1.44
C SER A 494 18.94 -16.20 0.24
N ALA A 495 18.00 -16.50 -0.65
CA ALA A 495 18.29 -17.03 -1.97
C ALA A 495 17.20 -16.57 -2.96
N PHE A 496 17.53 -16.63 -4.25
CA PHE A 496 16.53 -16.50 -5.30
C PHE A 496 15.77 -17.81 -5.44
N VAL A 497 14.44 -17.71 -5.55
CA VAL A 497 13.54 -18.82 -5.86
C VAL A 497 12.69 -18.39 -7.05
N ASP A 498 12.42 -19.32 -7.98
CA ASP A 498 11.60 -19.04 -9.14
C ASP A 498 10.19 -18.55 -8.71
N LYS A 499 9.70 -17.51 -9.40
CA LYS A 499 8.43 -16.88 -9.08
C LYS A 499 7.24 -17.84 -9.27
N GLN A 500 7.29 -18.70 -10.28
CA GLN A 500 6.22 -19.65 -10.59
C GLN A 500 6.14 -20.77 -9.54
N ASP A 501 7.29 -21.34 -9.15
CA ASP A 501 7.39 -22.30 -8.04
C ASP A 501 6.90 -21.70 -6.71
N LEU A 502 7.24 -20.43 -6.46
CA LEU A 502 6.76 -19.68 -5.30
C LEU A 502 5.25 -19.43 -5.36
N GLU A 503 4.67 -19.19 -6.54
CA GLU A 503 3.24 -18.96 -6.74
C GLU A 503 2.42 -20.22 -6.47
N ASP A 504 2.81 -21.35 -7.07
CA ASP A 504 2.11 -22.64 -6.98
C ASP A 504 2.20 -23.30 -5.58
N THR A 505 3.27 -23.05 -4.82
CA THR A 505 3.51 -23.76 -3.55
C THR A 505 2.94 -23.03 -2.33
N LYS A 506 2.09 -23.70 -1.54
CA LYS A 506 1.51 -23.18 -0.27
C LYS A 506 2.48 -23.18 0.92
N THR A 507 3.51 -24.02 0.87
CA THR A 507 4.49 -24.25 1.94
C THR A 507 5.89 -24.02 1.41
N LEU A 508 6.64 -23.12 2.04
CA LEU A 508 7.98 -22.74 1.59
C LEU A 508 9.00 -23.49 2.43
N ALA A 509 9.90 -24.19 1.76
CA ALA A 509 11.11 -24.75 2.37
C ALA A 509 12.28 -23.78 2.15
N CYS A 510 13.20 -23.69 3.11
CA CYS A 510 14.40 -22.88 2.91
C CYS A 510 15.30 -23.54 1.86
N PRO A 511 15.71 -22.82 0.81
CA PRO A 511 16.53 -23.36 -0.28
C PRO A 511 18.03 -23.51 0.10
N LEU A 512 18.44 -23.09 1.30
CA LEU A 512 19.84 -23.15 1.72
C LEU A 512 20.19 -24.55 2.27
N PRO A 513 21.29 -25.19 1.82
CA PRO A 513 21.59 -26.60 2.11
C PRO A 513 21.77 -26.91 3.60
N ASN A 514 22.04 -25.89 4.43
CA ASN A 514 22.25 -26.00 5.86
C ASN A 514 20.98 -25.70 6.70
N CYS A 515 19.81 -25.50 6.07
CA CYS A 515 18.59 -25.07 6.76
C CYS A 515 17.35 -25.84 6.28
N ASN A 516 16.94 -26.87 7.01
CA ASN A 516 15.66 -27.57 6.76
C ASN A 516 14.49 -26.89 7.51
N TYR A 517 14.25 -25.61 7.24
CA TYR A 517 13.13 -24.84 7.81
C TYR A 517 11.99 -24.75 6.81
N ILE A 518 10.78 -25.11 7.23
CA ILE A 518 9.56 -25.06 6.41
C ILE A 518 8.53 -24.18 7.09
N TRP A 519 7.85 -23.32 6.34
CA TRP A 519 6.79 -22.44 6.84
C TRP A 519 5.64 -22.26 5.83
N CYS A 520 4.48 -21.86 6.33
CA CYS A 520 3.32 -21.55 5.50
C CYS A 520 3.50 -20.21 4.76
N LYS A 521 3.20 -20.16 3.45
CA LYS A 521 3.25 -18.93 2.65
C LYS A 521 2.26 -17.86 3.16
N ALA A 522 1.10 -18.27 3.67
CA ALA A 522 0.02 -17.37 4.09
C ALA A 522 0.21 -16.80 5.50
N CYS A 523 0.26 -17.66 6.54
CA CYS A 523 0.38 -17.20 7.94
C CYS A 523 1.83 -17.09 8.45
N GLN A 524 2.82 -17.51 7.66
CA GLN A 524 4.25 -17.47 7.99
C GLN A 524 4.68 -18.28 9.23
N GLN A 525 3.81 -19.16 9.74
CA GLN A 525 4.09 -20.08 10.84
C GLN A 525 4.95 -21.27 10.38
N SER A 526 5.80 -21.77 11.27
CA SER A 526 6.67 -22.93 11.03
C SER A 526 5.88 -24.24 10.97
N ILE A 527 6.15 -25.08 9.98
CA ILE A 527 5.53 -26.39 9.81
C ILE A 527 6.54 -27.48 10.18
N THR A 528 6.16 -28.39 11.07
CA THR A 528 6.99 -29.53 11.47
C THR A 528 6.74 -30.72 10.55
N ILE A 529 7.81 -31.30 10.00
CA ILE A 529 7.72 -32.50 9.15
C ILE A 529 7.21 -33.66 10.01
N GLY A 530 6.07 -34.25 9.64
CA GLY A 530 5.41 -35.33 10.39
C GLY A 530 4.51 -34.88 11.54
N GLY A 531 4.28 -33.56 11.71
CA GLY A 531 3.28 -33.02 12.65
C GLY A 531 1.83 -33.09 12.13
N PRO A 532 0.85 -32.58 12.90
CA PRO A 532 -0.51 -32.37 12.41
C PRO A 532 -0.52 -31.44 11.19
N GLN A 533 -1.51 -31.60 10.30
CA GLN A 533 -1.65 -30.72 9.15
C GLN A 533 -1.91 -29.29 9.63
N HIS A 534 -1.03 -28.37 9.24
CA HIS A 534 -1.17 -26.95 9.54
C HIS A 534 -2.39 -26.38 8.80
N SER A 535 -3.25 -25.68 9.53
CA SER A 535 -4.35 -24.91 8.96
C SER A 535 -4.19 -23.42 9.28
N CYS A 536 -4.36 -22.57 8.27
CA CYS A 536 -4.13 -21.12 8.40
C CYS A 536 -5.17 -20.41 9.28
N ASP A 537 -6.28 -21.08 9.59
CA ASP A 537 -7.43 -20.60 10.36
C ASP A 537 -7.44 -21.04 11.84
N GLY A 538 -6.48 -21.88 12.26
CA GLY A 538 -6.43 -22.44 13.61
C GLY A 538 -7.40 -23.61 13.89
N SER A 539 -8.12 -24.11 12.86
CA SER A 539 -9.12 -25.18 13.05
C SER A 539 -8.49 -26.51 13.50
N SER A 540 -7.29 -26.84 13.02
CA SER A 540 -6.55 -28.06 13.35
C SER A 540 -6.10 -28.05 14.83
N GLU A 541 -5.59 -26.89 15.24
CA GLU A 541 -5.12 -26.59 16.59
C GLU A 541 -6.29 -26.58 17.60
N LEU A 542 -7.45 -26.04 17.21
CA LEU A 542 -8.68 -26.08 18.00
C LEU A 542 -9.21 -27.50 18.19
N ASP A 543 -9.26 -28.31 17.13
CA ASP A 543 -9.70 -29.71 17.20
C ASP A 543 -8.82 -30.54 18.13
N ASP A 544 -7.49 -30.37 18.06
CA ASP A 544 -6.55 -31.05 18.95
C ASP A 544 -6.63 -30.54 20.41
N LEU A 545 -6.88 -29.24 20.61
CA LEU A 545 -7.15 -28.69 21.94
C LEU A 545 -8.45 -29.28 22.53
N MET A 546 -9.51 -29.42 21.73
CA MET A 546 -10.77 -30.01 22.15
C MET A 546 -10.62 -31.49 22.55
N LYS A 547 -9.86 -32.27 21.77
CA LYS A 547 -9.50 -33.66 22.14
C LYS A 547 -8.74 -33.71 23.47
N ARG A 548 -7.72 -32.87 23.65
CA ARG A 548 -6.87 -32.81 24.86
C ARG A 548 -7.62 -32.35 26.12
N ARG A 549 -8.57 -31.42 25.98
CA ARG A 549 -9.38 -30.88 27.10
C ARG A 549 -10.69 -31.63 27.34
N GLY A 550 -11.06 -32.57 26.47
CA GLY A 550 -12.33 -33.30 26.55
C GLY A 550 -13.57 -32.47 26.21
N TRP A 551 -13.39 -31.29 25.61
CA TRP A 551 -14.49 -30.38 25.25
C TRP A 551 -15.39 -31.00 24.16
N LYS A 552 -16.65 -30.53 24.10
CA LYS A 552 -17.66 -31.08 23.20
C LYS A 552 -18.22 -30.00 22.28
N TYR A 553 -18.46 -30.37 21.03
CA TYR A 553 -19.21 -29.54 20.09
C TYR A 553 -20.71 -29.67 20.34
N CYS A 554 -21.45 -28.55 20.23
CA CYS A 554 -22.91 -28.59 20.15
C CYS A 554 -23.34 -29.45 18.93
N PRO A 555 -24.23 -30.44 19.09
CA PRO A 555 -24.65 -31.29 17.97
C PRO A 555 -25.44 -30.53 16.89
N GLY A 556 -26.11 -29.43 17.25
CA GLY A 556 -26.86 -28.58 16.32
C GLY A 556 -25.98 -27.63 15.50
N CYS A 557 -25.26 -26.71 16.17
CA CYS A 557 -24.54 -25.61 15.50
C CYS A 557 -23.00 -25.73 15.52
N LYS A 558 -22.44 -26.84 16.02
CA LYS A 558 -20.98 -27.07 16.13
C LYS A 558 -20.19 -26.01 16.91
N THR A 559 -20.83 -25.19 17.73
CA THR A 559 -20.12 -24.30 18.67
C THR A 559 -19.38 -25.14 19.72
N PRO A 560 -18.10 -24.86 20.02
CA PRO A 560 -17.33 -25.57 21.06
C PRO A 560 -17.81 -25.18 22.46
N ILE A 561 -18.00 -26.17 23.35
CA ILE A 561 -18.58 -25.96 24.69
C ILE A 561 -17.70 -26.62 25.76
N GLN A 562 -17.35 -25.83 26.78
CA GLN A 562 -16.69 -26.25 28.00
C GLN A 562 -17.71 -26.36 29.15
N LYS A 563 -17.74 -27.50 29.84
CA LYS A 563 -18.44 -27.65 31.13
C LYS A 563 -17.49 -27.23 32.26
N VAL A 564 -17.93 -26.31 33.12
CA VAL A 564 -17.15 -25.86 34.30
C VAL A 564 -17.58 -26.60 35.56
N ALA A 565 -18.90 -26.68 35.81
CA ALA A 565 -19.48 -27.37 36.96
C ALA A 565 -20.95 -27.73 36.67
N GLY A 566 -21.60 -28.49 37.57
CA GLY A 566 -23.03 -28.78 37.52
C GLY A 566 -23.41 -30.02 36.70
N CYS A 567 -24.68 -30.06 36.26
CA CYS A 567 -25.26 -31.21 35.59
C CYS A 567 -24.75 -31.39 34.14
N ASN A 568 -25.01 -32.56 33.56
CA ASN A 568 -24.65 -32.90 32.19
C ASN A 568 -25.63 -32.37 31.14
N HIS A 569 -26.78 -31.80 31.54
CA HIS A 569 -27.71 -31.14 30.62
C HIS A 569 -27.18 -29.76 30.23
N MET A 570 -26.83 -29.62 28.96
CA MET A 570 -26.34 -28.37 28.38
C MET A 570 -27.39 -27.76 27.47
N THR A 571 -27.49 -26.43 27.51
CA THR A 571 -28.28 -25.64 26.55
C THR A 571 -27.30 -24.84 25.70
N CYS A 572 -27.38 -24.95 24.37
CA CYS A 572 -26.53 -24.17 23.49
C CYS A 572 -26.91 -22.67 23.58
N MET A 573 -25.95 -21.82 23.91
CA MET A 573 -26.14 -20.36 24.00
C MET A 573 -26.05 -19.64 22.65
N SER A 574 -25.67 -20.33 21.58
CA SER A 574 -25.52 -19.73 20.25
C SER A 574 -26.88 -19.22 19.72
N PRO A 575 -26.99 -17.96 19.26
CA PRO A 575 -28.25 -17.37 18.80
C PRO A 575 -28.95 -18.25 17.75
N GLY A 576 -30.25 -18.48 17.95
CA GLY A 576 -31.08 -19.29 17.05
C GLY A 576 -30.87 -20.81 17.13
N CYS A 577 -29.88 -21.31 17.87
CA CYS A 577 -29.62 -22.75 17.95
C CYS A 577 -30.67 -23.49 18.79
N ASN A 578 -30.92 -23.09 20.03
CA ASN A 578 -31.89 -23.71 20.96
C ASN A 578 -31.74 -25.25 21.12
N THR A 579 -30.55 -25.80 20.86
CA THR A 579 -30.27 -27.22 21.04
C THR A 579 -29.91 -27.53 22.50
N HIS A 580 -30.67 -28.43 23.11
CA HIS A 580 -30.35 -29.07 24.37
C HIS A 580 -29.65 -30.41 24.10
N PHE A 581 -28.55 -30.68 24.79
CA PHE A 581 -27.75 -31.90 24.59
C PHE A 581 -27.10 -32.36 25.90
N CYS A 582 -26.64 -33.61 25.94
CA CYS A 582 -25.93 -34.16 27.08
C CYS A 582 -24.41 -34.06 26.89
N TYR A 583 -23.70 -33.45 27.84
CA TYR A 583 -22.24 -33.28 27.77
C TYR A 583 -21.48 -34.62 27.84
N LEU A 584 -22.03 -35.60 28.59
CA LEU A 584 -21.38 -36.88 28.83
C LEU A 584 -21.34 -37.76 27.58
N CYS A 585 -22.49 -37.95 26.91
CA CYS A 585 -22.58 -38.78 25.70
C CYS A 585 -22.48 -37.97 24.39
N GLY A 586 -22.53 -36.63 24.43
CA GLY A 586 -22.56 -35.77 23.25
C GLY A 586 -23.88 -35.79 22.46
N GLY A 587 -24.87 -36.61 22.89
CA GLY A 587 -26.14 -36.79 22.20
C GLY A 587 -27.05 -35.57 22.28
N CYS A 588 -27.69 -35.23 21.16
CA CYS A 588 -28.77 -34.25 21.11
C CYS A 588 -29.98 -34.79 21.90
N ILE A 589 -30.57 -33.94 22.77
CA ILE A 589 -31.77 -34.27 23.54
C ILE A 589 -33.00 -33.73 22.80
N ILE A 590 -33.00 -32.44 22.44
CA ILE A 590 -34.05 -31.78 21.65
C ILE A 590 -33.55 -30.44 21.11
N GLN A 591 -34.14 -29.94 20.03
CA GLN A 591 -34.01 -28.55 19.59
C GLN A 591 -35.36 -27.84 19.71
N SER A 592 -35.58 -27.10 20.80
CA SER A 592 -36.84 -26.40 21.07
C SER A 592 -36.65 -25.34 22.15
N ALA A 593 -37.38 -24.23 22.04
CA ALA A 593 -37.47 -23.21 23.09
C ALA A 593 -38.63 -23.46 24.07
N LEU A 594 -39.49 -24.45 23.81
CA LEU A 594 -40.68 -24.73 24.62
C LEU A 594 -40.32 -25.57 25.86
N ARG A 595 -40.34 -24.94 27.03
CA ARG A 595 -39.95 -25.53 28.33
C ARG A 595 -40.60 -26.90 28.63
N ARG A 596 -41.86 -27.11 28.22
CA ARG A 596 -42.58 -28.38 28.44
C ARG A 596 -41.96 -29.53 27.64
N ASP A 597 -41.60 -29.30 26.38
CA ASP A 597 -41.05 -30.30 25.46
C ASP A 597 -39.62 -30.62 25.87
N VAL A 598 -38.87 -29.58 26.28
CA VAL A 598 -37.53 -29.68 26.85
C VAL A 598 -37.52 -30.53 28.13
N GLN A 599 -38.43 -30.26 29.08
CA GLN A 599 -38.48 -31.03 30.34
C GLN A 599 -38.86 -32.51 30.10
N ALA A 600 -39.77 -32.79 29.16
CA ALA A 600 -40.11 -34.16 28.77
C ALA A 600 -38.89 -34.88 28.16
N ALA A 601 -38.20 -34.25 27.19
CA ALA A 601 -37.05 -34.84 26.52
C ALA A 601 -35.85 -35.07 27.47
N ILE A 602 -35.58 -34.13 28.39
CA ILE A 602 -34.59 -34.30 29.47
C ILE A 602 -34.94 -35.53 30.32
N THR A 603 -36.20 -35.64 30.76
CA THR A 603 -36.65 -36.74 31.62
C THR A 603 -36.47 -38.10 30.92
N THR A 604 -36.83 -38.20 29.64
CA THR A 604 -36.62 -39.41 28.84
C THR A 604 -35.14 -39.74 28.66
N HIS A 605 -34.29 -38.76 28.35
CA HIS A 605 -32.86 -38.99 28.12
C HIS A 605 -32.14 -39.50 29.38
N TYR A 606 -32.42 -38.91 30.55
CA TYR A 606 -31.76 -39.28 31.81
C TYR A 606 -32.35 -40.52 32.51
N GLN A 607 -33.31 -41.21 31.89
CA GLN A 607 -33.61 -42.61 32.24
C GLN A 607 -32.48 -43.57 31.81
N GLN A 608 -31.70 -43.19 30.78
CA GLN A 608 -30.64 -44.02 30.18
C GLN A 608 -29.24 -43.37 30.27
N CYS A 609 -29.15 -42.16 30.83
CA CYS A 609 -27.91 -41.40 30.98
C CYS A 609 -27.79 -40.79 32.39
N ARG A 610 -26.62 -40.27 32.76
CA ARG A 610 -26.37 -39.70 34.10
C ARG A 610 -26.45 -38.17 34.08
N LEU A 611 -27.44 -37.60 34.76
CA LEU A 611 -27.63 -36.15 34.87
C LEU A 611 -26.54 -35.48 35.73
N PHE A 612 -26.07 -36.16 36.76
CA PHE A 612 -24.99 -35.71 37.64
C PHE A 612 -23.85 -36.73 37.63
N GLU A 613 -22.62 -36.22 37.70
CA GLU A 613 -21.44 -37.04 37.99
C GLU A 613 -21.37 -37.32 39.49
N HIS A 614 -20.88 -38.50 39.87
CA HIS A 614 -20.72 -38.86 41.27
C HIS A 614 -19.48 -38.13 41.81
N VAL A 615 -19.69 -37.19 42.73
CA VAL A 615 -18.58 -36.54 43.45
C VAL A 615 -18.08 -37.54 44.50
N PRO A 616 -16.83 -38.04 44.42
CA PRO A 616 -16.26 -38.80 45.53
C PRO A 616 -16.12 -37.85 46.72
N ASP A 617 -16.53 -38.30 47.90
CA ASP A 617 -16.43 -37.53 49.15
C ASP A 617 -15.00 -37.02 49.33
N ARG A 618 -14.83 -35.70 49.24
CA ARG A 618 -13.60 -35.02 49.62
C ARG A 618 -13.73 -34.57 51.06
N ASP A 619 -13.11 -35.36 51.94
CA ASP A 619 -12.53 -34.93 53.22
C ASP A 619 -13.27 -33.77 53.91
N VAL A 620 -14.37 -34.11 54.59
CA VAL A 620 -14.90 -33.28 55.69
C VAL A 620 -14.27 -33.81 56.98
N PRO A 621 -13.30 -33.10 57.59
CA PRO A 621 -12.82 -33.44 58.92
C PRO A 621 -13.92 -33.18 59.98
N PRO A 622 -13.93 -33.92 61.09
CA PRO A 622 -14.84 -33.68 62.21
C PRO A 622 -14.56 -32.36 62.95
#